data_AF-A0A7R9Y9K0-F1
#
_entry.id   AF-A0A7R9Y9K0-F1
#
_cell.length_a   1.000
_cell.length_b   1.000
_cell.length_c   1.000
_cell.angle_alpha   90.00
_cell.angle_beta   90.00
_cell.angle_gamma   90.00
#
_symmetry.space_group_name_H-M   'P 1'
#
loop_
_entity.id
_entity.type
_entity.pdbx_description
1 polymer ?
#
loop_
_entity_poly.entity_id
_entity_poly.type
_entity_poly.pdbx_seq_one_letter_code
_entity_poly.pdbx_strand_id
1 'polypeptide(L)'
;RAEDAKCFACAQIPLAWCVARAPALQPNLRSSPGARCQPPSSMKAAEKTSGPDEKSKPVTLAEAKTVMDSKAKPPGSLGLVEHWGQQLMVLQQTFTPQVLKGTALVYAGDHGILLDEAVAPCPIECTGQVFETMTAGGATCNVLSRIHDVRLELYDVGIY
;
A
#
# COMPACT_ATOMS: atom_id res chain seq x y z
N ARG A 1 7.10 5.58 -43.11
CA ARG A 1 5.85 5.24 -42.39
C ARG A 1 6.23 4.95 -40.95
N ALA A 2 6.49 6.01 -40.21
CA ALA A 2 7.03 6.01 -38.86
C ALA A 2 6.37 7.18 -38.13
N GLU A 3 5.05 7.07 -37.93
CA GLU A 3 4.23 8.01 -37.16
C GLU A 3 3.12 7.17 -36.51
N ASP A 4 2.77 7.52 -35.27
CA ASP A 4 1.62 7.03 -34.49
C ASP A 4 1.77 5.75 -33.63
N ALA A 5 2.60 5.82 -32.57
CA ALA A 5 2.38 5.08 -31.33
C ALA A 5 2.33 6.07 -30.16
N LYS A 6 1.21 6.79 -30.07
CA LYS A 6 0.88 7.72 -29.00
C LYS A 6 0.65 6.96 -27.69
N CYS A 7 1.62 7.02 -26.78
CA CYS A 7 1.40 6.75 -25.35
C CYS A 7 0.60 7.94 -24.77
N PHE A 8 -0.72 7.95 -25.02
CA PHE A 8 -1.60 9.11 -24.78
C PHE A 8 -2.13 9.19 -23.33
N ALA A 9 -1.64 8.37 -22.40
CA ALA A 9 -2.19 8.30 -21.04
C ALA A 9 -1.37 9.04 -19.97
N CYS A 10 -0.11 9.41 -20.22
CA CYS A 10 0.75 10.02 -19.19
C CYS A 10 1.02 11.52 -19.40
N ALA A 11 0.88 12.04 -20.62
CA ALA A 11 1.41 13.37 -20.98
C ALA A 11 0.43 14.56 -20.91
N GLN A 12 -0.82 14.37 -20.45
CA GLN A 12 -1.85 15.42 -20.49
C GLN A 12 -2.64 15.63 -19.20
N ILE A 13 -2.00 15.45 -18.04
CA ILE A 13 -2.46 16.13 -16.83
C ILE A 13 -1.66 17.43 -16.73
N PRO A 14 -2.23 18.61 -17.05
CA PRO A 14 -1.50 19.85 -16.94
C PRO A 14 -1.05 20.05 -15.49
N LEU A 15 0.26 20.27 -15.29
CA LEU A 15 0.90 20.59 -14.00
C LEU A 15 0.16 21.69 -13.20
N ALA A 16 -0.60 22.55 -13.88
CA ALA A 16 -1.43 23.58 -13.27
C ALA A 16 -2.62 23.04 -12.44
N TRP A 17 -3.14 21.83 -12.71
CA TRP A 17 -4.22 21.23 -11.93
C TRP A 17 -3.69 20.68 -10.60
N CYS A 18 -2.50 20.07 -10.58
CA CYS A 18 -1.96 19.43 -9.37
C CYS A 18 -1.51 20.44 -8.28
N VAL A 19 -1.21 21.69 -8.65
CA VAL A 19 -0.62 22.69 -7.73
C VAL A 19 -1.64 23.67 -7.14
N ALA A 20 -2.86 23.76 -7.69
CA ALA A 20 -3.85 24.71 -7.20
C ALA A 20 -4.67 24.12 -6.04
N ARG A 21 -4.29 24.52 -4.81
CA ARG A 21 -5.06 24.48 -3.55
C ARG A 21 -4.96 23.21 -2.69
N ALA A 22 -3.77 22.93 -2.18
CA ALA A 22 -3.62 22.33 -0.86
C ALA A 22 -3.16 23.44 0.13
N PRO A 23 -3.96 23.83 1.14
CA PRO A 23 -3.49 24.76 2.16
C PRO A 23 -2.36 24.09 2.94
N ALA A 24 -1.29 24.85 3.18
CA ALA A 24 -0.14 24.43 3.97
C ALA A 24 -0.58 23.92 5.35
N LEU A 25 -0.40 22.62 5.61
CA LEU A 25 -0.53 22.03 6.93
C LEU A 25 0.50 20.91 7.10
N GLN A 26 1.64 21.38 7.61
CA GLN A 26 2.79 20.74 8.27
C GLN A 26 3.49 19.51 7.66
N PRO A 27 4.84 19.48 7.75
CA PRO A 27 5.69 18.55 7.03
C PRO A 27 6.20 17.46 7.98
N ASN A 28 5.66 16.27 7.88
CA ASN A 28 6.26 15.06 8.44
C ASN A 28 6.70 14.08 7.34
N LEU A 29 6.84 14.57 6.11
CA LEU A 29 7.57 13.91 5.02
C LEU A 29 9.07 14.14 5.22
N ARG A 30 9.75 13.17 5.84
CA ARG A 30 11.22 13.11 5.80
C ARG A 30 11.65 12.57 4.44
N SER A 31 11.89 13.45 3.48
CA SER A 31 12.73 13.16 2.33
C SER A 31 14.14 13.66 2.65
N SER A 32 15.06 12.75 2.98
CA SER A 32 16.48 13.08 3.12
C SER A 32 17.20 12.72 1.81
N PRO A 33 17.81 13.67 1.07
CA PRO A 33 18.61 13.34 -0.11
C PRO A 33 19.86 12.58 0.33
N GLY A 34 20.07 11.37 -0.20
CA GLY A 34 21.25 10.54 0.09
C GLY A 34 21.17 9.67 1.35
N ALA A 35 19.98 9.44 1.91
CA ALA A 35 19.83 8.55 3.06
C ALA A 35 19.95 7.07 2.64
N ARG A 36 21.16 6.52 2.80
CA ARG A 36 21.35 5.07 3.00
C ARG A 36 20.31 4.58 4.01
N CYS A 37 19.52 3.55 3.69
CA CYS A 37 18.48 2.96 4.55
C CYS A 37 18.88 2.98 6.03
N GLN A 38 18.41 3.99 6.75
CA GLN A 38 18.46 4.01 8.20
C GLN A 38 17.12 3.45 8.66
N PRO A 39 17.11 2.44 9.53
CA PRO A 39 15.86 1.94 10.09
C PRO A 39 15.14 3.09 10.81
N PRO A 40 13.81 3.17 10.71
CA PRO A 40 13.05 4.28 11.26
C PRO A 40 13.31 4.44 12.76
N SER A 41 13.80 5.63 13.16
CA SER A 41 14.05 6.02 14.56
C SER A 41 12.77 6.17 15.41
N SER A 42 11.60 5.98 14.79
CA SER A 42 10.29 6.08 15.42
C SER A 42 9.46 4.80 15.30
N MET A 43 10.09 3.63 15.22
CA MET A 43 9.43 2.42 15.73
C MET A 43 9.31 2.58 17.25
N LYS A 44 8.30 3.35 17.70
CA LYS A 44 7.67 2.96 18.96
C LYS A 44 7.24 1.52 18.73
N ALA A 45 7.74 0.64 19.60
CA ALA A 45 7.42 -0.77 19.61
C ALA A 45 5.95 -0.95 19.22
N ALA A 46 5.67 -1.86 18.29
CA ALA A 46 4.32 -2.36 18.07
C ALA A 46 3.68 -2.48 19.46
N GLU A 47 2.70 -1.62 19.73
CA GLU A 47 2.02 -1.65 21.01
C GLU A 47 1.53 -3.06 21.14
N LYS A 48 2.02 -3.72 22.18
CA LYS A 48 2.05 -5.17 22.37
C LYS A 48 0.67 -5.72 22.01
N THR A 49 0.46 -6.12 20.75
CA THR A 49 -0.62 -7.02 20.40
C THR A 49 -0.24 -8.23 21.19
N SER A 50 -0.94 -8.45 22.30
CA SER A 50 -0.79 -9.61 23.16
C SER A 50 -0.53 -10.80 22.24
N GLY A 51 0.73 -11.26 22.22
CA GLY A 51 1.11 -12.38 21.37
C GLY A 51 0.12 -13.50 21.63
N PRO A 52 -0.26 -14.28 20.61
CA PRO A 52 -1.14 -15.41 20.85
C PRO A 52 -0.55 -16.21 21.99
N ASP A 53 -1.37 -16.42 23.03
CA ASP A 53 -1.03 -17.23 24.20
C ASP A 53 -0.31 -18.49 23.70
N GLU A 54 0.93 -18.70 24.15
CA GLU A 54 1.86 -19.74 23.65
C GLU A 54 1.33 -21.19 23.83
N LYS A 55 0.08 -21.34 24.28
CA LYS A 55 -0.59 -22.59 24.64
C LYS A 55 -1.98 -22.77 24.02
N SER A 56 -2.50 -21.84 23.21
CA SER A 56 -3.82 -22.00 22.59
C SER A 56 -3.73 -22.80 21.28
N LYS A 57 -4.62 -23.78 21.11
CA LYS A 57 -4.80 -24.54 19.85
C LYS A 57 -4.94 -23.56 18.66
N PRO A 58 -4.25 -23.79 17.53
CA PRO A 58 -4.32 -22.89 16.39
C PRO A 58 -5.74 -22.86 15.81
N VAL A 59 -6.23 -21.66 15.49
CA VAL A 59 -7.54 -21.46 14.87
C VAL A 59 -7.47 -21.97 13.43
N THR A 60 -8.35 -22.91 13.10
CA THR A 60 -8.47 -23.44 11.73
C THR A 60 -9.54 -22.71 10.93
N LEU A 61 -9.43 -22.73 9.59
CA LEU A 61 -10.45 -22.15 8.71
C LEU A 61 -11.84 -22.78 8.91
N ALA A 62 -11.90 -24.08 9.22
CA ALA A 62 -13.17 -24.79 9.47
C ALA A 62 -13.87 -24.28 10.75
N GLU A 63 -13.10 -24.08 11.83
CA GLU A 63 -13.61 -23.50 13.07
C GLU A 63 -14.03 -22.04 12.86
N ALA A 64 -13.21 -21.24 12.16
CA ALA A 64 -13.53 -19.86 11.82
C ALA A 64 -14.83 -19.73 10.99
N LYS A 65 -15.03 -20.63 10.02
CA LYS A 65 -16.27 -20.70 9.24
C LYS A 65 -17.47 -21.00 10.14
N THR A 66 -17.36 -21.98 11.03
CA THR A 66 -18.43 -22.35 11.97
C THR A 66 -18.84 -21.16 12.85
N VAL A 67 -17.85 -20.41 13.37
CA VAL A 67 -18.10 -19.19 14.16
C VAL A 67 -18.79 -18.12 13.32
N MET A 68 -18.38 -17.92 12.06
CA MET A 68 -19.02 -16.96 11.15
C MET A 68 -20.44 -17.35 10.77
N ASP A 69 -20.72 -18.64 10.60
CA ASP A 69 -22.06 -19.17 10.29
C ASP A 69 -22.99 -19.07 11.51
N SER A 70 -22.45 -19.07 12.73
CA SER A 70 -23.23 -18.88 13.96
C SER A 70 -23.68 -17.43 14.22
N LYS A 71 -23.21 -16.45 13.43
CA LYS A 71 -23.61 -15.04 13.58
C LYS A 71 -25.06 -14.86 13.13
N ALA A 72 -25.72 -13.81 13.62
CA ALA A 72 -27.11 -13.47 13.28
C ALA A 72 -27.25 -13.00 11.82
N LYS A 73 -27.03 -13.91 10.87
CA LYS A 73 -27.11 -13.71 9.43
C LYS A 73 -27.39 -15.06 8.75
N PRO A 74 -28.07 -15.09 7.59
CA PRO A 74 -28.09 -16.30 6.77
C PRO A 74 -26.67 -16.67 6.32
N PRO A 75 -26.32 -17.97 6.24
CA PRO A 75 -25.00 -18.40 5.80
C PRO A 75 -24.73 -17.91 4.37
N GLY A 76 -23.56 -17.31 4.13
CA GLY A 76 -23.15 -16.78 2.82
C GLY A 76 -23.75 -15.42 2.42
N SER A 77 -24.57 -14.79 3.26
CA SER A 77 -25.24 -13.51 2.93
C SER A 77 -24.29 -12.31 2.80
N LEU A 78 -23.12 -12.32 3.45
CA LEU A 78 -22.16 -11.20 3.39
C LEU A 78 -21.04 -11.41 2.36
N GLY A 79 -21.04 -12.53 1.63
CA GLY A 79 -20.08 -12.81 0.54
C GLY A 79 -18.61 -12.66 0.97
N LEU A 80 -17.89 -11.74 0.33
CA LEU A 80 -16.45 -11.51 0.57
C LEU A 80 -16.13 -11.09 2.00
N VAL A 81 -17.05 -10.44 2.71
CA VAL A 81 -16.83 -10.05 4.11
C VAL A 81 -16.70 -11.29 5.00
N GLU A 82 -17.43 -12.36 4.69
CA GLU A 82 -17.30 -13.62 5.44
C GLU A 82 -15.95 -14.26 5.20
N HIS A 83 -15.49 -14.25 3.95
CA HIS A 83 -14.19 -14.76 3.56
C HIS A 83 -13.05 -14.02 4.29
N TRP A 84 -13.05 -12.68 4.23
CA TRP A 84 -12.02 -11.88 4.91
C TRP A 84 -12.09 -11.99 6.43
N GLY A 85 -13.29 -12.09 7.01
CA GLY A 85 -13.46 -12.34 8.44
C GLY A 85 -12.82 -13.66 8.89
N GLN A 86 -13.01 -14.74 8.13
CA GLN A 86 -12.39 -16.04 8.40
C GLN A 86 -10.86 -15.97 8.26
N GLN A 87 -10.35 -15.29 7.23
CA GLN A 87 -8.90 -15.10 7.04
C GLN A 87 -8.29 -14.33 8.20
N LEU A 88 -8.92 -13.25 8.66
CA LEU A 88 -8.44 -12.47 9.81
C LEU A 88 -8.43 -13.29 11.10
N MET A 89 -9.43 -14.15 11.33
CA MET A 89 -9.45 -15.04 12.50
C MET A 89 -8.25 -15.99 12.53
N VAL A 90 -7.90 -16.54 11.37
CA VAL A 90 -6.74 -17.44 11.23
C VAL A 90 -5.42 -16.65 11.31
N LEU A 91 -5.31 -15.50 10.66
CA LEU A 91 -4.08 -14.70 10.70
C LEU A 91 -3.77 -14.19 12.11
N GLN A 92 -4.79 -13.77 12.86
CA GLN A 92 -4.64 -13.23 14.21
C GLN A 92 -4.78 -14.29 15.31
N GLN A 93 -5.06 -15.55 14.94
CA GLN A 93 -5.28 -16.66 15.87
C GLN A 93 -6.32 -16.33 16.95
N THR A 94 -7.44 -15.73 16.55
CA THR A 94 -8.54 -15.34 17.44
C THR A 94 -9.90 -15.41 16.75
N PHE A 95 -10.95 -15.77 17.48
CA PHE A 95 -12.33 -15.72 16.97
C PHE A 95 -12.96 -14.32 17.02
N THR A 96 -12.27 -13.35 17.63
CA THR A 96 -12.64 -11.93 17.67
C THR A 96 -11.55 -11.10 16.99
N PRO A 97 -11.42 -11.17 15.65
CA PRO A 97 -10.38 -10.47 14.93
C PRO A 97 -10.59 -8.96 15.01
N GLN A 98 -9.49 -8.21 15.05
CA GLN A 98 -9.50 -6.75 15.04
C GLN A 98 -8.93 -6.24 13.73
N VAL A 99 -9.59 -5.25 13.11
CA VAL A 99 -9.02 -4.59 11.92
C VAL A 99 -8.06 -3.50 12.40
N LEU A 100 -6.76 -3.81 12.38
CA LEU A 100 -5.71 -2.85 12.68
C LEU A 100 -5.45 -1.94 11.48
N LYS A 101 -5.09 -0.68 11.74
CA LYS A 101 -4.66 0.23 10.68
C LYS A 101 -3.38 -0.29 10.04
N GLY A 102 -3.45 -0.56 8.74
CA GLY A 102 -2.30 -0.98 7.95
C GLY A 102 -1.31 0.16 7.71
N THR A 103 -0.09 -0.21 7.34
CA THR A 103 0.89 0.69 6.74
C THR A 103 1.18 0.19 5.32
N ALA A 104 1.05 1.07 4.33
CA ALA A 104 1.44 0.81 2.96
C ALA A 104 2.92 1.16 2.77
N LEU A 105 3.71 0.18 2.32
CA LEU A 105 5.13 0.33 2.01
C LEU A 105 5.30 0.22 0.50
N VAL A 106 5.85 1.24 -0.14
CA VAL A 106 6.12 1.24 -1.59
C VAL A 106 7.62 1.24 -1.80
N TYR A 107 8.10 0.20 -2.48
CA TYR A 107 9.50 0.08 -2.90
C TYR A 107 9.58 0.39 -4.39
N ALA A 108 10.28 1.46 -4.73
CA ALA A 108 10.52 1.87 -6.11
C ALA A 108 11.92 1.45 -6.52
N GLY A 109 12.00 0.78 -7.67
CA GLY A 109 13.26 0.37 -8.27
C GLY A 109 13.04 -0.05 -9.71
N ASP A 110 14.08 0.10 -10.52
CA ASP A 110 14.04 -0.19 -11.95
C ASP A 110 14.53 -1.61 -12.25
N HIS A 111 14.05 -2.14 -13.37
CA HIS A 111 14.49 -3.42 -13.90
C HIS A 111 15.31 -3.19 -15.17
N GLY A 112 16.56 -3.68 -15.22
CA GLY A 112 17.47 -3.45 -16.35
C GLY A 112 16.98 -4.00 -17.71
N ILE A 113 16.00 -4.89 -17.72
CA ILE A 113 15.34 -5.37 -18.94
C ILE A 113 14.51 -4.27 -19.64
N LEU A 114 14.14 -3.22 -18.91
CA LEU A 114 13.35 -2.09 -19.44
C LEU A 114 14.15 -1.20 -20.40
N LEU A 115 15.46 -1.42 -20.55
CA LEU A 115 16.27 -0.81 -21.62
C LEU A 115 15.86 -1.32 -23.02
N ASP A 116 15.16 -2.46 -23.09
CA ASP A 116 14.56 -2.97 -24.32
C ASP A 116 13.12 -2.42 -24.46
N GLU A 117 12.92 -1.49 -25.41
CA GLU A 117 11.64 -0.84 -25.69
C GLU A 117 10.54 -1.83 -26.11
N ALA A 118 10.87 -3.07 -26.47
CA ALA A 118 9.88 -4.09 -26.80
C ALA A 118 9.14 -4.66 -25.58
N VAL A 119 9.66 -4.45 -24.37
CA VAL A 119 9.18 -5.09 -23.13
C VAL A 119 8.38 -4.11 -22.25
N ALA A 120 8.62 -2.80 -22.36
CA ALA A 120 8.07 -1.78 -21.47
C ALA A 120 7.07 -0.83 -22.15
N PRO A 121 5.88 -0.58 -21.57
CA PRO A 121 4.93 0.39 -22.09
C PRO A 121 5.27 1.87 -21.75
N CYS A 122 6.23 2.11 -20.85
CA CYS A 122 6.73 3.44 -20.45
C CYS A 122 8.26 3.43 -20.51
N PRO A 123 8.90 4.55 -20.87
CA PRO A 123 10.34 4.74 -20.69
C PRO A 123 10.81 4.49 -19.25
N ILE A 124 12.08 4.12 -19.08
CA ILE A 124 12.66 3.80 -17.77
C ILE A 124 12.67 5.01 -16.83
N GLU A 125 12.79 6.22 -17.37
CA GLU A 125 12.77 7.48 -16.62
C GLU A 125 11.41 7.75 -15.95
N CYS A 126 10.34 7.07 -16.39
CA CYS A 126 9.02 7.20 -15.78
C CYS A 126 9.04 6.83 -14.30
N THR A 127 9.86 5.86 -13.89
CA THR A 127 9.92 5.40 -12.49
C THR A 127 10.36 6.52 -11.56
N GLY A 128 11.44 7.23 -11.92
CA GLY A 128 11.93 8.39 -11.16
C GLY A 128 10.88 9.51 -11.07
N GLN A 129 10.24 9.85 -12.20
CA GLN A 129 9.21 10.89 -12.24
C GLN A 129 7.97 10.54 -11.39
N VAL A 130 7.54 9.27 -11.43
CA VAL A 130 6.44 8.79 -10.61
C VAL A 130 6.82 8.83 -9.14
N PHE A 131 8.04 8.43 -8.78
CA PHE A 131 8.52 8.46 -7.41
C PHE A 131 8.61 9.90 -6.86
N GLU A 132 9.11 10.85 -7.65
CA GLU A 132 9.07 12.27 -7.31
C GLU A 132 7.64 12.74 -7.03
N THR A 133 6.69 12.36 -7.89
CA THR A 133 5.26 12.68 -7.70
C THR A 133 4.69 12.05 -6.41
N MET A 134 5.10 10.83 -6.06
CA MET A 134 4.72 10.17 -4.81
C MET A 134 5.29 10.93 -3.60
N THR A 135 6.56 11.32 -3.62
CA THR A 135 7.18 12.07 -2.52
C THR A 135 6.57 13.47 -2.35
N ALA A 136 6.17 14.11 -3.46
CA ALA A 136 5.47 15.39 -3.47
C ALA A 136 4.02 15.31 -2.96
N GLY A 137 3.47 14.11 -2.75
CA GLY A 137 2.09 13.98 -2.27
C GLY A 137 1.03 13.97 -3.37
N GLY A 138 1.43 13.96 -4.64
CA GLY A 138 0.54 14.12 -5.79
C GLY A 138 0.05 12.80 -6.42
N ALA A 139 0.65 11.66 -6.06
CA ALA A 139 0.28 10.39 -6.67
C ALA A 139 -1.04 9.82 -6.10
N THR A 140 -1.68 8.95 -6.87
CA THR A 140 -2.93 8.27 -6.50
C THR A 140 -2.80 7.52 -5.17
N CYS A 141 -1.66 6.88 -4.92
CA CYS A 141 -1.41 6.19 -3.65
C CYS A 141 -1.50 7.15 -2.45
N ASN A 142 -0.96 8.37 -2.54
CA ASN A 142 -1.07 9.37 -1.48
C ASN A 142 -2.52 9.79 -1.21
N VAL A 143 -3.35 9.90 -2.25
CA VAL A 143 -4.77 10.23 -2.09
C VAL A 143 -5.52 9.08 -1.42
N LEU A 144 -5.34 7.84 -1.89
CA LEU A 144 -5.99 6.66 -1.30
C LEU A 144 -5.56 6.45 0.15
N SER A 145 -4.27 6.59 0.44
CA SER A 145 -3.74 6.48 1.80
C SER A 145 -4.37 7.51 2.74
N ARG A 146 -4.62 8.74 2.28
CA ARG A 146 -5.30 9.78 3.07
C ARG A 146 -6.77 9.48 3.30
N ILE A 147 -7.50 9.01 2.29
CA ILE A 147 -8.93 8.68 2.41
C ILE A 147 -9.15 7.52 3.39
N HIS A 148 -8.24 6.54 3.40
CA HIS A 148 -8.34 5.35 4.25
C HIS A 148 -7.56 5.45 5.57
N ASP A 149 -6.96 6.61 5.87
CA ASP A 149 -6.10 6.82 7.05
C ASP A 149 -5.02 5.73 7.22
N VAL A 150 -4.41 5.36 6.09
CA VAL A 150 -3.33 4.38 5.98
C VAL A 150 -2.00 5.12 5.93
N ARG A 151 -1.08 4.76 6.82
CA ARG A 151 0.28 5.31 6.80
C ARG A 151 0.99 4.86 5.52
N LEU A 152 1.57 5.79 4.76
CA LEU A 152 2.30 5.51 3.52
C LEU A 152 3.79 5.78 3.74
N GLU A 153 4.63 4.80 3.43
CA GLU A 153 6.09 4.94 3.42
C GLU A 153 6.62 4.60 2.03
N LEU A 154 7.57 5.41 1.56
CA LEU A 154 8.18 5.29 0.24
C LEU A 154 9.67 5.00 0.42
N TYR A 155 10.15 4.00 -0.31
CA TYR A 155 11.53 3.53 -0.27
C TYR A 155 12.07 3.46 -1.70
N ASP A 156 13.16 4.18 -1.95
CA ASP A 156 13.98 3.97 -3.14
C ASP A 156 14.95 2.81 -2.87
N VAL A 157 14.85 1.76 -3.69
CA VAL A 157 15.69 0.55 -3.60
C VAL A 157 16.57 0.34 -4.82
N GLY A 158 16.53 1.25 -5.80
CA GLY A 158 17.29 1.11 -7.04
C GLY A 158 16.65 1.78 -8.23
N ILE A 159 16.21 3.04 -8.07
CA ILE A 159 15.89 3.89 -9.22
C ILE A 159 17.20 4.31 -9.89
N TYR A 160 17.29 4.17 -11.22
CA TYR A 160 18.52 4.45 -11.99
C TYR A 160 18.40 5.72 -12.86
#